data_AF-A0A962PZQ6-F1
#
_entry.id   AF-A0A962PZQ6-F1
#
_cell.length_a   1.000
_cell.length_b   1.000
_cell.length_c   1.000
_cell.angle_alpha   90.00
_cell.angle_beta   90.00
_cell.angle_gamma   90.00
#
_symmetry.space_group_name_H-M   'P 1'
#
loop_
_entity.id
_entity.type
_entity.pdbx_description
1 polymer ?
#
loop_
_entity_poly.entity_id
_entity_poly.type
_entity_poly.pdbx_seq_one_letter_code
_entity_poly.pdbx_strand_id
1 'polypeptide(L)'
;MTKLGKVLPVCLCALLVGCSGQGVVASESGSGFKPDPQPSARTMVYDCNGFEFIARLGPGEMAIWLPDRYVVLPQVRSASGSKYQEEDIEFWSKGDEAMLTVGSQQYFNCAQMPQRVPWEDARRRGVDFRAVGNEPGWSLEIQDGRQLLFVGDYGMQRVATPDPGAQAQGDVRSWHAITESADLRVEVVEQPCADTMADEVYPSAVRVTLNGEMFQGCGRNLEYPWE
;
A
#
# COMPACT_ATOMS: atom_id res chain seq x y z
N MET A 1 -9.47 82.76 -12.47
CA MET A 1 -8.76 83.83 -13.19
C MET A 1 -7.29 83.43 -13.32
N THR A 2 -6.79 83.28 -14.56
CA THR A 2 -5.41 83.55 -15.08
C THR A 2 -4.18 82.98 -14.32
N LYS A 3 -3.14 82.37 -14.90
CA LYS A 3 -2.56 82.16 -16.25
C LYS A 3 -1.58 80.97 -16.13
N LEU A 4 -1.59 80.01 -17.06
CA LEU A 4 -0.58 79.77 -18.11
C LEU A 4 0.90 80.08 -17.80
N GLY A 5 1.76 79.06 -17.87
CA GLY A 5 3.22 79.16 -17.99
C GLY A 5 3.83 77.85 -18.50
N LYS A 6 4.10 77.78 -19.81
CA LYS A 6 4.81 76.70 -20.51
C LYS A 6 6.31 76.77 -20.24
N VAL A 7 6.96 75.63 -19.99
CA VAL A 7 8.35 75.36 -20.42
C VAL A 7 8.46 73.88 -20.82
N LEU A 8 8.98 73.66 -22.02
CA LEU A 8 9.38 72.40 -22.65
C LEU A 8 10.92 72.49 -22.83
N PRO A 9 11.66 71.46 -23.31
CA PRO A 9 11.89 70.08 -22.86
C PRO A 9 13.35 69.88 -22.37
N VAL A 10 13.66 68.79 -21.66
CA VAL A 10 15.01 68.17 -21.74
C VAL A 10 14.86 66.68 -21.93
N CYS A 11 15.35 66.24 -23.08
CA CYS A 11 15.39 64.88 -23.56
C CYS A 11 16.53 64.15 -22.83
N LEU A 12 16.23 63.10 -22.07
CA LEU A 12 17.24 62.17 -21.56
C LEU A 12 16.88 60.77 -22.05
N CYS A 13 17.53 60.39 -23.16
CA CYS A 13 17.46 59.04 -23.73
C CYS A 13 18.20 58.07 -22.80
N ALA A 14 17.45 57.24 -22.06
CA ALA A 14 17.96 56.01 -21.48
C ALA A 14 17.78 54.87 -22.50
N LEU A 15 18.89 54.43 -23.09
CA LEU A 15 18.96 53.24 -23.94
C LEU A 15 18.80 51.99 -23.06
N LEU A 16 17.62 51.37 -23.08
CA LEU A 16 17.45 50.00 -22.61
C LEU A 16 17.74 49.06 -23.78
N VAL A 17 18.90 48.40 -23.71
CA VAL A 17 19.26 47.28 -24.57
C VAL A 17 18.41 46.09 -24.16
N GLY A 18 17.30 45.88 -24.86
CA GLY A 18 16.51 44.65 -24.75
C GLY A 18 17.13 43.58 -25.64
N CYS A 19 17.78 42.58 -25.04
CA CYS A 19 18.17 41.36 -25.75
C CYS A 19 16.92 40.64 -26.23
N SER A 20 16.69 40.67 -27.54
CA SER A 20 15.80 39.77 -28.26
C SER A 20 16.35 38.35 -28.19
N GLY A 21 16.01 37.62 -27.13
CA GLY A 21 16.16 36.17 -27.08
C GLY A 21 15.14 35.55 -28.01
N GLN A 22 15.55 35.18 -29.22
CA GLN A 22 14.84 34.17 -29.99
C GLN A 22 14.91 32.88 -29.19
N GLY A 23 13.88 32.64 -28.38
CA GLY A 23 13.62 31.33 -27.81
C GLY A 23 13.46 30.36 -28.96
N VAL A 24 14.46 29.50 -29.14
CA VAL A 24 14.30 28.28 -29.93
C VAL A 24 13.15 27.55 -29.28
N VAL A 25 11.97 27.59 -29.90
CA VAL A 25 10.86 26.73 -29.50
C VAL A 25 11.31 25.33 -29.86
N ALA A 26 11.88 24.63 -28.87
CA ALA A 26 12.00 23.20 -28.94
C ALA A 26 10.58 22.67 -29.12
N SER A 27 10.29 22.15 -30.30
CA SER A 27 9.07 21.41 -30.58
C SER A 27 9.13 20.15 -29.73
N GLU A 28 8.58 20.21 -28.51
CA GLU A 28 8.24 19.03 -27.74
C GLU A 28 7.24 18.22 -28.56
N SER A 29 7.72 17.20 -29.25
CA SER A 29 6.90 16.09 -29.72
C SER A 29 6.51 15.22 -28.51
N GLY A 30 5.81 15.81 -27.53
CA GLY A 30 5.21 15.09 -26.42
C GLY A 30 3.82 14.63 -26.85
N SER A 31 3.68 13.37 -27.28
CA SER A 31 2.35 12.80 -27.49
C SER A 31 1.55 12.96 -26.19
N GLY A 32 0.34 13.54 -26.27
CA GLY A 32 -0.52 13.87 -25.11
C GLY A 32 -1.11 12.67 -24.38
N PHE A 33 -0.29 11.65 -24.09
CA PHE A 33 -0.62 10.56 -23.20
C PHE A 33 -0.84 11.12 -21.79
N LYS A 34 -2.04 10.89 -21.26
CA LYS A 34 -2.40 11.25 -19.89
C LYS A 34 -2.51 9.95 -19.11
N PRO A 35 -1.63 9.72 -18.13
CA PRO A 35 -1.76 8.58 -17.22
C PRO A 35 -3.11 8.58 -16.50
N ASP A 36 -3.56 7.41 -16.08
CA ASP A 36 -4.83 7.23 -15.37
C ASP A 36 -4.77 7.92 -13.99
N PRO A 37 -5.64 8.92 -13.72
CA PRO A 37 -5.69 9.61 -12.45
C PRO A 37 -6.44 8.75 -11.40
N GLN A 38 -5.88 7.60 -11.02
CA GLN A 38 -6.49 6.80 -9.97
C GLN A 38 -6.35 7.51 -8.61
N PRO A 39 -7.45 7.75 -7.87
CA PRO A 39 -7.45 8.67 -6.73
C PRO A 39 -6.90 8.09 -5.42
N SER A 40 -6.59 6.79 -5.35
CA SER A 40 -6.04 6.17 -4.14
C SER A 40 -5.04 5.08 -4.48
N ALA A 41 -3.90 5.08 -3.79
CA ALA A 41 -2.92 4.03 -3.94
C ALA A 41 -3.49 2.68 -3.48
N ARG A 42 -3.41 1.64 -4.33
CA ARG A 42 -3.96 0.31 -4.08
C ARG A 42 -2.86 -0.73 -4.04
N THR A 43 -2.81 -1.51 -2.96
CA THR A 43 -1.92 -2.67 -2.86
C THR A 43 -2.48 -3.84 -3.67
N MET A 44 -1.59 -4.56 -4.34
CA MET A 44 -1.85 -5.75 -5.14
C MET A 44 -0.75 -6.77 -4.82
N VAL A 45 -1.09 -8.05 -4.88
CA VAL A 45 -0.13 -9.15 -4.75
C VAL A 45 -0.34 -10.06 -5.94
N TYR A 46 0.75 -10.47 -6.59
CA TYR A 46 0.73 -11.33 -7.77
C TYR A 46 1.54 -12.59 -7.51
N ASP A 47 1.07 -13.74 -8.01
CA ASP A 47 1.88 -14.96 -8.17
C ASP A 47 2.02 -15.28 -9.66
N CYS A 48 3.26 -15.41 -10.12
CA CYS A 48 3.58 -15.77 -11.51
C CYS A 48 4.12 -17.20 -11.58
N ASN A 49 3.34 -18.19 -11.15
CA ASN A 49 3.75 -19.59 -11.03
C ASN A 49 4.88 -19.80 -10.00
N GLY A 50 4.70 -19.28 -8.79
CA GLY A 50 5.65 -19.40 -7.69
C GLY A 50 6.62 -18.23 -7.54
N PHE A 51 6.60 -17.26 -8.45
CA PHE A 51 7.24 -15.97 -8.23
C PHE A 51 6.20 -14.96 -7.72
N GLU A 52 6.21 -14.73 -6.41
CA GLU A 52 5.34 -13.74 -5.77
C GLU A 52 6.00 -12.36 -5.77
N PHE A 53 5.23 -11.32 -6.11
CA PHE A 53 5.64 -9.94 -5.90
C PHE A 53 4.48 -9.06 -5.45
N ILE A 54 4.82 -7.97 -4.77
CA ILE A 54 3.86 -6.99 -4.29
C ILE A 54 3.95 -5.77 -5.20
N ALA A 55 2.79 -5.25 -5.60
CA ALA A 55 2.67 -4.00 -6.34
C ALA A 55 1.80 -3.01 -5.58
N ARG A 56 2.09 -1.73 -5.74
CA ARG A 56 1.23 -0.64 -5.27
C ARG A 56 0.98 0.29 -6.45
N LEU A 57 -0.27 0.26 -6.91
CA LEU A 57 -0.73 1.10 -8.00
C LEU A 57 -1.04 2.49 -7.46
N GLY A 58 -0.49 3.53 -8.09
CA GLY A 58 -0.75 4.94 -7.81
C GLY A 58 -1.24 5.70 -9.05
N PRO A 59 -1.44 7.02 -8.97
CA PRO A 59 -1.83 7.83 -10.12
C PRO A 59 -0.73 7.83 -11.18
N GLY A 60 -0.92 7.09 -12.27
CA GLY A 60 0.02 7.03 -13.39
C GLY A 60 1.35 6.33 -13.13
N GLU A 61 1.48 5.60 -12.01
CA GLU A 61 2.70 4.86 -11.65
C GLU A 61 2.37 3.58 -10.89
N MET A 62 3.31 2.64 -10.87
CA MET A 62 3.23 1.42 -10.09
C MET A 62 4.55 1.16 -9.38
N ALA A 63 4.52 1.13 -8.05
CA ALA A 63 5.65 0.63 -7.28
C ALA A 63 5.61 -0.91 -7.23
N ILE A 64 6.73 -1.57 -7.49
CA ILE A 64 6.89 -3.03 -7.42
C ILE A 64 8.00 -3.36 -6.43
N TRP A 65 7.75 -4.27 -5.50
CA TRP A 65 8.75 -4.83 -4.61
C TRP A 65 9.20 -6.18 -5.15
N LEU A 66 10.43 -6.21 -5.66
CA LEU A 66 11.15 -7.41 -6.07
C LEU A 66 11.95 -7.95 -4.86
N PRO A 67 12.47 -9.20 -4.94
CA PRO A 67 13.22 -9.79 -3.83
C PRO A 67 14.45 -8.98 -3.37
N ASP A 68 15.08 -8.22 -4.27
CA ASP A 68 16.33 -7.52 -4.05
C ASP A 68 16.20 -5.98 -3.99
N ARG A 69 15.07 -5.43 -4.47
CA ARG A 69 14.85 -3.98 -4.54
C ARG A 69 13.37 -3.65 -4.72
N TYR A 70 13.01 -2.40 -4.49
CA TYR A 70 11.75 -1.86 -5.00
C TYR A 70 12.02 -0.87 -6.14
N VAL A 71 11.08 -0.79 -7.07
CA VAL A 71 11.15 0.10 -8.25
C VAL A 71 9.81 0.79 -8.45
N VAL A 72 9.84 2.01 -8.99
CA VAL A 72 8.62 2.74 -9.35
C VAL A 72 8.59 2.86 -10.87
N LEU A 73 7.56 2.30 -11.47
CA LEU A 73 7.39 2.25 -12.92
C LEU A 73 6.35 3.29 -13.34
N PRO A 74 6.69 4.28 -14.17
CA PRO A 74 5.69 5.17 -14.76
C PRO A 74 4.80 4.40 -15.72
N GLN A 75 3.53 4.79 -15.81
CA GLN A 75 2.63 4.26 -16.83
C GLN A 75 3.08 4.76 -18.20
N VAL A 76 3.16 3.85 -19.16
CA VAL A 76 3.52 4.15 -20.55
C VAL A 76 2.40 3.74 -21.50
N ARG A 77 2.45 4.28 -22.71
CA ARG A 77 1.47 3.97 -23.75
C ARG A 77 1.52 2.49 -24.12
N SER A 78 0.35 1.87 -24.25
CA SER A 78 0.18 0.49 -24.72
C SER A 78 -0.88 0.39 -25.80
N ALA A 79 -0.76 -0.62 -26.67
CA ALA A 79 -1.77 -0.94 -27.68
C ALA A 79 -3.06 -1.50 -27.06
N SER A 80 -2.93 -2.25 -25.96
CA SER A 80 -4.06 -2.68 -25.13
C SER A 80 -3.59 -3.01 -23.72
N GLY A 81 -4.50 -2.92 -22.74
CA GLY A 81 -4.15 -3.09 -21.34
C GLY A 81 -3.35 -1.91 -20.76
N SER A 82 -2.97 -2.06 -19.51
CA SER A 82 -2.13 -1.11 -18.78
C SER A 82 -0.69 -1.57 -18.84
N LYS A 83 0.24 -0.65 -19.11
CA LYS A 83 1.67 -0.92 -19.14
C LYS A 83 2.41 0.08 -18.27
N TYR A 84 3.33 -0.41 -17.47
CA TYR A 84 4.22 0.37 -16.63
C TYR A 84 5.65 -0.08 -16.91
N GLN A 85 6.56 0.84 -17.14
CA GLN A 85 7.90 0.50 -17.60
C GLN A 85 8.92 1.53 -17.12
N GLU A 86 10.03 1.03 -16.57
CA GLU A 86 11.23 1.80 -16.21
C GLU A 86 12.45 0.95 -16.54
N GLU A 87 13.43 1.50 -17.26
CA GLU A 87 14.66 0.81 -17.67
C GLU A 87 14.38 -0.59 -18.30
N ASP A 88 14.86 -1.66 -17.66
CA ASP A 88 14.74 -3.06 -18.07
C ASP A 88 13.58 -3.80 -17.38
N ILE A 89 12.70 -3.07 -16.69
CA ILE A 89 11.56 -3.61 -15.97
C ILE A 89 10.26 -3.18 -16.65
N GLU A 90 9.39 -4.14 -16.91
CA GLU A 90 8.09 -3.91 -17.53
C GLU A 90 7.01 -4.73 -16.83
N PHE A 91 5.95 -4.06 -16.40
CA PHE A 91 4.72 -4.72 -15.97
C PHE A 91 3.60 -4.40 -16.96
N TRP A 92 2.92 -5.44 -17.43
CA TRP A 92 1.76 -5.32 -18.32
C TRP A 92 0.60 -6.11 -17.76
N SER A 93 -0.61 -5.54 -17.83
CA SER A 93 -1.83 -6.23 -17.43
C SER A 93 -3.04 -5.89 -18.31
N LYS A 94 -3.95 -6.85 -18.46
CA LYS A 94 -5.21 -6.70 -19.18
C LYS A 94 -6.24 -7.69 -18.65
N GLY A 95 -7.31 -7.17 -18.05
CA GLY A 95 -8.29 -8.03 -17.37
C GLY A 95 -7.60 -8.80 -16.24
N ASP A 96 -7.69 -10.12 -16.28
CA ASP A 96 -7.06 -11.02 -15.30
C ASP A 96 -5.66 -11.51 -15.73
N GLU A 97 -5.19 -11.13 -16.91
CA GLU A 97 -3.85 -11.45 -17.39
C GLU A 97 -2.84 -10.41 -16.92
N ALA A 98 -1.68 -10.86 -16.43
CA ALA A 98 -0.55 -10.00 -16.15
C ALA A 98 0.79 -10.69 -16.44
N MET A 99 1.80 -9.87 -16.75
CA MET A 99 3.17 -10.27 -17.05
C MET A 99 4.14 -9.28 -16.41
N LEU A 100 5.25 -9.79 -15.88
CA LEU A 100 6.36 -9.00 -15.38
C LEU A 100 7.63 -9.39 -16.15
N THR A 101 8.39 -8.40 -16.60
CA THR A 101 9.75 -8.57 -17.14
C THR A 101 10.72 -7.85 -16.22
N VAL A 102 11.83 -8.50 -15.87
CA VAL A 102 12.95 -7.92 -15.10
C VAL A 102 14.24 -8.31 -15.80
N GLY A 103 14.87 -7.35 -16.49
CA GLY A 103 16.04 -7.63 -17.34
C GLY A 103 15.67 -8.58 -18.48
N SER A 104 16.39 -9.71 -18.57
CA SER A 104 16.09 -10.77 -19.54
C SER A 104 15.04 -11.78 -19.05
N GLN A 105 14.64 -11.72 -17.78
CA GLN A 105 13.70 -12.69 -17.21
C GLN A 105 12.27 -12.23 -17.45
N GLN A 106 11.43 -13.14 -17.93
CA GLN A 106 10.00 -12.93 -18.10
C GLN A 106 9.22 -13.86 -17.18
N TYR A 107 8.21 -13.30 -16.52
CA TYR A 107 7.28 -13.98 -15.64
C TYR A 107 5.89 -13.85 -16.24
N PHE A 108 5.31 -14.99 -16.61
CA PHE A 108 4.01 -15.09 -17.26
C PHE A 108 2.95 -15.63 -16.29
N ASN A 109 1.67 -15.53 -16.68
CA ASN A 109 0.52 -16.03 -15.93
C ASN A 109 0.48 -15.47 -14.50
N CYS A 110 0.77 -14.18 -14.32
CA CYS A 110 0.74 -13.55 -13.02
C CYS A 110 -0.71 -13.37 -12.55
N ALA A 111 -1.16 -14.21 -11.63
CA ALA A 111 -2.51 -14.17 -11.06
C ALA A 111 -2.54 -13.24 -9.82
N GLN A 112 -3.60 -12.44 -9.69
CA GLN A 112 -3.80 -11.65 -8.47
C GLN A 112 -4.14 -12.54 -7.28
N MET A 113 -3.57 -12.24 -6.12
CA MET A 113 -3.82 -12.89 -4.85
C MET A 113 -4.53 -11.94 -3.86
N PRO A 114 -5.82 -11.63 -4.07
CA PRO A 114 -6.56 -10.66 -3.25
C PRO A 114 -6.58 -11.02 -1.76
N GLN A 115 -6.57 -12.31 -1.42
CA GLN A 115 -6.50 -12.81 -0.04
C GLN A 115 -5.21 -12.43 0.69
N ARG A 116 -4.12 -12.16 -0.04
CA ARG A 116 -2.84 -11.70 0.53
C ARG A 116 -2.83 -10.20 0.83
N VAL A 117 -3.66 -9.41 0.14
CA VAL A 117 -3.67 -7.94 0.25
C VAL A 117 -3.89 -7.44 1.69
N PRO A 118 -4.86 -7.95 2.48
CA PRO A 118 -5.04 -7.49 3.86
C PRO A 118 -3.82 -7.72 4.77
N TRP A 119 -3.04 -8.78 4.52
CA TRP A 119 -1.80 -9.06 5.24
C TRP A 119 -0.70 -8.07 4.87
N GLU A 120 -0.59 -7.73 3.59
CA GLU A 120 0.37 -6.74 3.09
C GLU A 120 0.03 -5.30 3.53
N ASP A 121 -1.25 -4.94 3.52
CA ASP A 121 -1.70 -3.64 4.02
C ASP A 121 -1.51 -3.52 5.53
N ALA A 122 -1.67 -4.62 6.29
CA ALA A 122 -1.34 -4.67 7.71
C ALA A 122 0.17 -4.44 7.93
N ARG A 123 1.03 -5.18 7.22
CA ARG A 123 2.49 -4.99 7.28
C ARG A 123 2.87 -3.53 7.00
N ARG A 124 2.31 -2.91 5.96
CA ARG A 124 2.60 -1.49 5.62
C ARG A 124 2.15 -0.49 6.68
N ARG A 125 1.14 -0.83 7.49
CA ARG A 125 0.67 0.01 8.60
C ARG A 125 1.48 -0.16 9.87
N GLY A 126 2.49 -1.03 9.88
CA GLY A 126 3.28 -1.33 11.07
C GLY A 126 2.59 -2.33 11.99
N VAL A 127 1.84 -3.29 11.44
CA VAL A 127 1.24 -4.38 12.22
C VAL A 127 2.26 -5.48 12.38
N ASP A 128 2.49 -5.92 13.61
CA ASP A 128 3.51 -6.91 13.96
C ASP A 128 2.93 -8.33 14.02
N PHE A 129 1.65 -8.46 14.34
CA PHE A 129 0.93 -9.73 14.29
C PHE A 129 -0.48 -9.55 13.74
N ARG A 130 -0.89 -10.45 12.86
CA ARG A 130 -2.24 -10.49 12.32
C ARG A 130 -2.83 -11.89 12.43
N ALA A 131 -4.11 -11.95 12.75
CA ALA A 131 -4.90 -13.17 12.80
C ALA A 131 -6.26 -12.99 12.15
N VAL A 132 -6.83 -14.10 11.70
CA VAL A 132 -8.15 -14.19 11.07
C VAL A 132 -8.89 -15.43 11.53
N GLY A 133 -10.22 -15.40 11.50
CA GLY A 133 -11.06 -16.58 11.64
C GLY A 133 -12.33 -16.44 10.81
N ASN A 134 -12.97 -17.58 10.51
CA ASN A 134 -13.97 -17.67 9.45
C ASN A 134 -15.42 -17.78 9.95
N GLU A 135 -15.66 -18.26 11.17
CA GLU A 135 -17.01 -18.51 11.69
C GLU A 135 -17.18 -18.03 13.15
N PRO A 136 -17.77 -16.83 13.35
CA PRO A 136 -18.05 -15.79 12.35
C PRO A 136 -16.74 -15.21 11.78
N GLY A 137 -16.82 -14.46 10.67
CA GLY A 137 -15.66 -13.80 10.06
C GLY A 137 -15.10 -12.68 10.96
N TRP A 138 -13.81 -12.74 11.29
CA TRP A 138 -13.13 -11.70 12.09
C TRP A 138 -11.64 -11.56 11.73
N SER A 139 -11.04 -10.44 12.12
CA SER A 139 -9.59 -10.24 12.10
C SER A 139 -9.10 -9.50 13.34
N LEU A 140 -7.87 -9.80 13.73
CA LEU A 140 -7.14 -9.13 14.79
C LEU A 140 -5.81 -8.62 14.23
N GLU A 141 -5.46 -7.40 14.61
CA GLU A 141 -4.13 -6.83 14.39
C GLU A 141 -3.56 -6.39 15.72
N ILE A 142 -2.29 -6.70 15.94
CA ILE A 142 -1.51 -6.26 17.10
C ILE A 142 -0.35 -5.43 16.57
N GLN A 143 -0.26 -4.19 17.06
CA GLN A 143 0.90 -3.31 16.86
C GLN A 143 1.56 -3.15 18.22
N ASP A 144 2.72 -3.78 18.40
CA ASP A 144 3.40 -3.91 19.68
C ASP A 144 3.72 -2.53 20.26
N GLY A 145 3.37 -2.33 21.54
CA GLY A 145 3.53 -1.06 22.25
C GLY A 145 2.60 0.06 21.78
N ARG A 146 1.67 -0.21 20.85
CA ARG A 146 0.75 0.80 20.29
C ARG A 146 -0.72 0.46 20.50
N GLN A 147 -1.22 -0.58 19.85
CA GLN A 147 -2.66 -0.89 19.89
C GLN A 147 -2.99 -2.32 19.47
N LEU A 148 -4.15 -2.79 19.93
CA LEU A 148 -4.85 -3.95 19.38
C LEU A 148 -6.08 -3.47 18.61
N LEU A 149 -6.34 -4.07 17.46
CA LEU A 149 -7.53 -3.81 16.64
C LEU A 149 -8.24 -5.12 16.31
N PHE A 150 -9.41 -5.31 16.89
CA PHE A 150 -10.35 -6.37 16.51
C PHE A 150 -11.40 -5.82 15.54
N VAL A 151 -11.66 -6.56 14.47
CA VAL A 151 -12.73 -6.29 13.51
C VAL A 151 -13.54 -7.56 13.28
N GLY A 152 -14.83 -7.51 13.59
CA GLY A 152 -15.80 -8.58 13.38
C GLY A 152 -17.04 -8.09 12.64
N ASP A 153 -18.02 -8.98 12.48
CA ASP A 153 -19.33 -8.68 11.87
C ASP A 153 -19.21 -7.92 10.53
N TYR A 154 -18.40 -8.46 9.62
CA TYR A 154 -18.14 -7.88 8.29
C TYR A 154 -17.70 -6.41 8.32
N GLY A 155 -17.00 -6.00 9.39
CA GLY A 155 -16.49 -4.64 9.57
C GLY A 155 -17.39 -3.72 10.39
N MET A 156 -18.59 -4.17 10.77
CA MET A 156 -19.54 -3.40 11.59
C MET A 156 -19.11 -3.33 13.05
N GLN A 157 -18.46 -4.38 13.55
CA GLN A 157 -17.90 -4.40 14.89
C GLN A 157 -16.41 -4.08 14.82
N ARG A 158 -16.01 -2.95 15.43
CA ARG A 158 -14.61 -2.52 15.48
C ARG A 158 -14.26 -2.12 16.90
N VAL A 159 -13.24 -2.77 17.47
CA VAL A 159 -12.74 -2.50 18.81
C VAL A 159 -11.26 -2.22 18.70
N ALA A 160 -10.85 -1.01 19.06
CA ALA A 160 -9.45 -0.61 19.15
C ALA A 160 -9.13 -0.30 20.61
N THR A 161 -8.04 -0.86 21.12
CA THR A 161 -7.55 -0.60 22.47
C THR A 161 -6.08 -0.20 22.42
N PRO A 162 -5.57 0.62 23.35
CA PRO A 162 -4.14 0.69 23.59
C PRO A 162 -3.56 -0.71 23.87
N ASP A 163 -2.30 -0.94 23.55
CA ASP A 163 -1.63 -2.19 23.91
C ASP A 163 -1.30 -2.22 25.41
N PRO A 164 -1.89 -3.15 26.21
CA PRO A 164 -1.55 -3.29 27.63
C PRO A 164 -0.17 -3.93 27.86
N GLY A 165 0.49 -4.41 26.79
CA GLY A 165 1.67 -5.25 26.85
C GLY A 165 1.30 -6.73 26.95
N ALA A 166 2.06 -7.57 26.25
CA ALA A 166 1.86 -9.02 26.27
C ALA A 166 2.32 -9.64 27.59
N GLN A 167 1.52 -10.55 28.14
CA GLN A 167 1.93 -11.49 29.19
C GLN A 167 2.37 -12.79 28.50
N ALA A 168 3.65 -13.11 28.60
CA ALA A 168 4.21 -14.33 28.01
C ALA A 168 4.38 -15.44 29.06
N GLN A 169 3.94 -16.64 28.74
CA GLN A 169 4.16 -17.85 29.54
C GLN A 169 4.39 -19.05 28.60
N GLY A 170 5.65 -19.48 28.48
CA GLY A 170 6.03 -20.51 27.51
C GLY A 170 5.66 -20.07 26.09
N ASP A 171 4.97 -20.93 25.36
CA ASP A 171 4.54 -20.72 23.96
C ASP A 171 3.25 -19.89 23.83
N VAL A 172 2.79 -19.30 24.95
CA VAL A 172 1.54 -18.53 25.01
C VAL A 172 1.85 -17.05 25.26
N ARG A 173 1.28 -16.19 24.43
CA ARG A 173 1.20 -14.73 24.65
C ARG A 173 -0.25 -14.34 24.86
N SER A 174 -0.53 -13.56 25.90
CA SER A 174 -1.87 -13.06 26.18
C SER A 174 -1.92 -11.56 26.41
N TRP A 175 -3.05 -10.95 26.05
CA TRP A 175 -3.36 -9.55 26.29
C TRP A 175 -4.73 -9.47 26.95
N HIS A 176 -4.87 -8.52 27.88
CA HIS A 176 -6.16 -8.18 28.46
C HIS A 176 -6.30 -6.66 28.53
N ALA A 177 -7.18 -6.12 27.68
CA ALA A 177 -7.46 -4.70 27.59
C ALA A 177 -8.93 -4.43 27.95
N ILE A 178 -9.15 -3.52 28.89
CA ILE A 178 -10.48 -3.06 29.28
C ILE A 178 -10.60 -1.58 28.94
N THR A 179 -11.66 -1.23 28.22
CA THR A 179 -12.06 0.14 27.90
C THR A 179 -13.50 0.38 28.39
N GLU A 180 -14.02 1.60 28.22
CA GLU A 180 -15.41 1.89 28.56
C GLU A 180 -16.42 1.06 27.75
N SER A 181 -16.05 0.63 26.55
CA SER A 181 -16.95 -0.04 25.59
C SER A 181 -16.60 -1.52 25.32
N ALA A 182 -15.47 -2.02 25.83
CA ALA A 182 -15.03 -3.38 25.54
C ALA A 182 -14.12 -3.99 26.64
N ASP A 183 -14.36 -5.25 26.98
CA ASP A 183 -13.39 -6.18 27.60
C ASP A 183 -12.85 -7.11 26.50
N LEU A 184 -11.60 -6.88 26.10
CA LEU A 184 -10.91 -7.62 25.03
C LEU A 184 -9.79 -8.48 25.64
N ARG A 185 -9.89 -9.79 25.45
CA ARG A 185 -8.84 -10.75 25.77
C ARG A 185 -8.35 -11.41 24.50
N VAL A 186 -7.04 -11.52 24.36
CA VAL A 186 -6.38 -12.21 23.25
C VAL A 186 -5.44 -13.24 23.84
N GLU A 187 -5.47 -14.45 23.30
CA GLU A 187 -4.51 -15.52 23.56
C GLU A 187 -3.96 -16.01 22.22
N VAL A 188 -2.65 -15.97 22.08
CA VAL A 188 -1.90 -16.49 20.93
C VAL A 188 -1.04 -17.63 21.42
N VAL A 189 -1.19 -18.79 20.81
CA VAL A 189 -0.42 -20.01 21.10
C VAL A 189 0.43 -20.36 19.89
N GLU A 190 1.74 -20.50 20.06
CA GLU A 190 2.67 -20.91 19.00
C GLU A 190 2.50 -22.41 18.70
N GLN A 191 1.58 -22.72 17.80
CA GLN A 191 1.33 -24.07 17.30
C GLN A 191 0.72 -24.01 15.89
N PRO A 192 0.99 -25.02 15.03
CA PRO A 192 0.37 -25.10 13.71
C PRO A 192 -1.15 -25.00 13.78
N CYS A 193 -1.71 -24.06 13.03
CA CYS A 193 -3.14 -23.79 12.93
C CYS A 193 -3.54 -23.87 11.46
N ALA A 194 -4.35 -24.87 11.11
CA ALA A 194 -4.85 -25.03 9.75
C ALA A 194 -6.11 -24.18 9.57
N ASP A 195 -6.07 -23.26 8.62
CA ASP A 195 -7.30 -22.62 8.14
C ASP A 195 -7.97 -23.55 7.14
N THR A 196 -9.08 -24.17 7.55
CA THR A 196 -9.84 -25.14 6.75
C THR A 196 -10.39 -24.57 5.45
N MET A 197 -10.38 -23.24 5.27
CA MET A 197 -10.91 -22.56 4.09
C MET A 197 -9.81 -22.04 3.14
N ALA A 198 -8.57 -21.92 3.59
CA ALA A 198 -7.50 -21.25 2.85
C ALA A 198 -6.38 -22.17 2.37
N ASP A 199 -6.45 -23.49 2.64
CA ASP A 199 -5.36 -24.46 2.42
C ASP A 199 -3.99 -23.96 2.94
N GLU A 200 -4.02 -23.13 4.00
CA GLU A 200 -2.85 -22.47 4.58
C GLU A 200 -2.68 -22.91 6.04
N VAL A 201 -1.44 -23.26 6.40
CA VAL A 201 -1.06 -23.56 7.78
C VAL A 201 -0.33 -22.37 8.36
N TYR A 202 -0.91 -21.80 9.40
CA TYR A 202 -0.36 -20.69 10.16
C TYR A 202 0.46 -21.20 11.35
N PRO A 203 1.48 -20.45 11.80
CA PRO A 203 2.32 -20.83 12.94
C PRO A 203 1.65 -20.63 14.30
N SER A 204 0.49 -19.97 14.37
CA SER A 204 -0.16 -19.68 15.65
C SER A 204 -1.66 -19.90 15.62
N ALA A 205 -2.18 -20.51 16.69
CA ALA A 205 -3.60 -20.55 17.00
C ALA A 205 -3.97 -19.35 17.87
N VAL A 206 -5.13 -18.74 17.61
CA VAL A 206 -5.56 -17.51 18.27
C VAL A 206 -6.97 -17.66 18.82
N ARG A 207 -7.14 -17.26 20.08
CA ARG A 207 -8.45 -17.10 20.71
C ARG A 207 -8.63 -15.64 21.10
N VAL A 208 -9.75 -15.06 20.70
CA VAL A 208 -10.19 -13.74 21.16
C VAL A 208 -11.44 -13.91 22.00
N THR A 209 -11.55 -13.22 23.12
CA THR A 209 -12.79 -13.08 23.87
C THR A 209 -13.12 -11.61 23.97
N LEU A 210 -14.24 -11.21 23.36
CA LEU A 210 -14.71 -9.84 23.35
C LEU A 210 -16.08 -9.77 24.05
N ASN A 211 -16.15 -9.05 25.17
CA ASN A 211 -17.40 -8.91 25.95
C ASN A 211 -18.08 -10.25 26.30
N GLY A 212 -17.29 -11.31 26.48
CA GLY A 212 -17.75 -12.67 26.78
C GLY A 212 -18.01 -13.54 25.54
N GLU A 213 -18.01 -13.00 24.33
CA GLU A 213 -18.11 -13.77 23.09
C GLU A 213 -16.72 -14.27 22.66
N MET A 214 -16.62 -15.54 22.29
CA MET A 214 -15.35 -16.19 21.94
C MET A 214 -15.22 -16.39 20.43
N PHE A 215 -14.05 -16.05 19.91
CA PHE A 215 -13.65 -16.22 18.53
C PHE A 215 -12.38 -17.06 18.45
N GLN A 216 -12.30 -17.94 17.44
CA GLN A 216 -11.15 -18.81 17.21
C GLN A 216 -10.65 -18.64 15.77
N GLY A 217 -9.35 -18.77 15.58
CA GLY A 217 -8.71 -18.55 14.29
C GLY A 217 -7.20 -18.75 14.32
N CYS A 218 -6.55 -18.32 13.25
CA CYS A 218 -5.13 -18.56 12.99
C CYS A 218 -4.41 -17.24 12.72
N GLY A 219 -3.12 -17.17 13.04
CA GLY A 219 -2.34 -15.94 12.85
C GLY A 219 -0.83 -16.17 12.68
N ARG A 220 -0.14 -15.10 12.32
CA ARG A 220 1.32 -15.07 12.17
C ARG A 220 1.87 -13.70 12.52
N ASN A 221 3.13 -13.68 12.94
CA ASN A 221 3.92 -12.45 12.96
C ASN A 221 4.11 -11.95 11.52
N LEU A 222 4.16 -10.63 11.34
CA LEU A 222 4.46 -9.98 10.07
C LEU A 222 5.87 -9.40 10.16
N GLU A 223 6.80 -10.00 9.42
CA GLU A 223 8.16 -9.47 9.30
C GLU A 223 8.18 -8.33 8.27
N TYR A 224 9.09 -7.37 8.44
CA TYR A 224 9.31 -6.26 7.52
C TYR A 224 10.58 -6.52 6.71
N PRO A 225 10.49 -7.03 5.47
CA PRO A 225 11.68 -7.36 4.69
C PRO A 225 12.32 -6.13 4.00
N TRP A 226 11.98 -4.89 4.40
CA TRP A 226 12.40 -3.67 3.69
C TRP A 226 13.53 -2.88 4.38
N GLU A 227 14.26 -3.49 5.32
CA GLU A 227 15.49 -2.90 5.87
C GLU A 227 16.68 -3.03 4.91
#